data_AF-Q8YT34-F1
#
_entry.id   AF-Q8YT34-F1
#
_cell.length_a   1.000
_cell.length_b   1.000
_cell.length_c   1.000
_cell.angle_alpha   90.00
_cell.angle_beta   90.00
_cell.angle_gamma   90.00
#
_symmetry.space_group_name_H-M   'P 1'
#
loop_
_entity.id
_entity.type
_entity.pdbx_description
1 polymer ?
#
loop_
_entity_poly.entity_id
_entity_poly.type
_entity_poly.pdbx_seq_one_letter_code
_entity_poly.pdbx_strand_id
1 'polypeptide(L)'
;MYRLNQRAWKLLLAEVEKCSGNDQVSKIEREIVNKRLEKLRSEKGSPAQIDELRDTVVDIYPQFSEKILKQAAKANQAPGIFTKIKWTVILVGSSAGIVWVVNLPYPMIRWPVARTLPILLLPSYMSMDYHYRGVIQNLEQADQLINKATSSSDIEEGGKKVKEAQKHLDNLPVWFLGYYPQAYCSLFGCSWRFTLDEFEAARQRTARISAVVFQDKNALTPLNQGELAIELAKKQYEQATNSKDREQAIASWQAGIDQLEEIPAQTLAAKTAKAKLRAYTRDFENARIGSFIVAAQEFDLAAEKIKQTQPQTASELWQQAMNRINQVPLENPRYLEAQKLLAIYQGKIQGIVDPKSGKLIEGAKQFALAAAQASQNPPHTETQWRQIAKLWSTAIEQLENVRVEEPGYVEAQKLLATYQTNLGIIETRLQAETESQSSLKQANEQIQSLIAAPPSDPQRFQGQIQGIINQLNTIKPGTTAYPEGQRLLALAQKRLKQ
;
A
#
# COMPACT_ATOMS: atom_id res chain seq x y z
N MET A 1 -26.66 -38.74 25.81
CA MET A 1 -26.99 -37.98 27.04
C MET A 1 -27.34 -36.56 26.61
N TYR A 2 -28.19 -35.87 27.37
CA TYR A 2 -28.46 -34.45 27.11
C TYR A 2 -27.23 -33.62 27.51
N ARG A 3 -26.99 -32.49 26.84
CA ARG A 3 -25.80 -31.67 27.05
C ARG A 3 -25.81 -30.98 28.41
N LEU A 4 -26.99 -30.71 28.98
CA LEU A 4 -27.15 -30.22 30.35
C LEU A 4 -28.10 -31.12 31.14
N ASN A 5 -27.66 -31.62 32.29
CA ASN A 5 -28.47 -32.45 33.17
C ASN A 5 -29.29 -31.61 34.16
N GLN A 6 -30.31 -32.22 34.76
CA GLN A 6 -31.26 -31.51 35.63
C GLN A 6 -30.61 -30.89 36.88
N ARG A 7 -29.56 -31.52 37.42
CA ARG A 7 -28.87 -31.04 38.63
C ARG A 7 -28.04 -29.80 38.34
N ALA A 8 -27.27 -29.80 37.26
CA ALA A 8 -26.50 -28.66 36.80
C ALA A 8 -27.40 -27.50 36.39
N TRP A 9 -28.49 -27.79 35.68
CA TRP A 9 -29.48 -26.79 35.27
C TRP A 9 -30.10 -26.04 36.46
N LYS A 10 -30.49 -26.74 37.54
CA LYS A 10 -31.02 -26.11 38.75
C LYS A 10 -30.03 -25.18 39.44
N LEU A 11 -28.74 -25.55 39.46
CA LEU A 11 -27.69 -24.71 40.05
C LEU A 11 -27.50 -23.41 39.26
N LEU A 12 -27.54 -23.50 37.92
CA LEU A 12 -27.41 -22.33 37.06
C LEU A 12 -28.64 -21.42 37.16
N LEU A 13 -29.85 -21.98 37.16
CA LEU A 13 -31.08 -21.18 37.33
C LEU A 13 -31.13 -20.42 38.65
N ALA A 14 -30.74 -21.08 39.75
CA ALA A 14 -30.75 -20.44 41.07
C ALA A 14 -29.76 -19.25 41.13
N GLU A 15 -28.70 -19.27 40.34
CA GLU A 15 -27.75 -18.16 40.26
C GLU A 15 -28.23 -17.08 39.28
N VAL A 16 -28.86 -17.45 38.16
CA VAL A 16 -29.54 -16.50 37.26
C VAL A 16 -30.58 -15.68 38.02
N GLU A 17 -31.39 -16.31 38.88
CA GLU A 17 -32.37 -15.61 39.71
C GLU A 17 -31.74 -14.64 40.71
N LYS A 18 -30.53 -14.93 41.21
CA LYS A 18 -29.79 -14.02 42.09
C LYS A 18 -29.13 -12.87 41.35
N CYS A 19 -28.71 -13.10 40.11
CA CYS A 19 -28.09 -12.08 39.27
C CYS A 19 -29.12 -11.14 38.61
N SER A 20 -30.38 -11.56 38.51
CA SER A 20 -31.47 -10.81 37.87
C SER A 20 -32.12 -9.79 38.82
N GLY A 21 -32.37 -8.56 38.33
CA GLY A 21 -33.24 -7.58 38.97
C GLY A 21 -34.75 -7.86 38.80
N ASN A 22 -35.60 -7.01 39.36
CA ASN A 22 -37.07 -7.14 39.32
C ASN A 22 -37.77 -6.28 38.25
N ASP A 23 -37.00 -5.49 37.50
CA ASP A 23 -37.49 -4.62 36.43
C ASP A 23 -37.78 -5.39 35.13
N GLN A 24 -38.40 -4.71 34.16
CA GLN A 24 -38.86 -5.36 32.93
C GLN A 24 -37.72 -5.85 32.05
N VAL A 25 -36.56 -5.18 32.07
CA VAL A 25 -35.38 -5.59 31.29
C VAL A 25 -34.76 -6.84 31.89
N SER A 26 -34.57 -6.88 33.22
CA SER A 26 -34.08 -8.06 33.92
C SER A 26 -34.96 -9.31 33.69
N LYS A 27 -36.28 -9.14 33.58
CA LYS A 27 -37.19 -10.26 33.26
C LYS A 27 -36.94 -10.84 31.87
N ILE A 28 -36.66 -9.98 30.88
CA ILE A 28 -36.36 -10.40 29.50
C ILE A 28 -34.99 -11.09 29.44
N GLU A 29 -33.97 -10.53 30.11
CA GLU A 29 -32.63 -11.11 30.21
C GLU A 29 -32.67 -12.51 30.84
N ARG A 30 -33.44 -12.67 31.92
CA ARG A 30 -33.67 -13.96 32.57
C ARG A 30 -34.34 -14.96 31.63
N GLU A 31 -35.34 -14.54 30.87
CA GLU A 31 -35.98 -15.42 29.88
C GLU A 31 -35.02 -15.86 28.78
N ILE A 32 -34.15 -14.97 28.30
CA ILE A 32 -33.14 -15.29 27.29
C ILE A 32 -32.17 -16.36 27.81
N VAL A 33 -31.59 -16.15 29.00
CA VAL A 33 -30.65 -17.11 29.60
C VAL A 33 -31.35 -18.43 29.90
N ASN A 34 -32.56 -18.41 30.43
CA ASN A 34 -33.33 -19.63 30.70
C ASN A 34 -33.59 -20.44 29.43
N LYS A 35 -33.96 -19.78 28.32
CA LYS A 35 -34.14 -20.45 27.02
C LYS A 35 -32.84 -21.05 26.49
N ARG A 36 -31.70 -20.37 26.66
CA ARG A 36 -30.38 -20.91 26.25
C ARG A 36 -29.99 -22.14 27.08
N LEU A 37 -30.19 -22.09 28.40
CA LEU A 37 -29.94 -23.23 29.29
C LEU A 37 -30.89 -24.40 29.01
N GLU A 38 -32.16 -24.12 28.67
CA GLU A 38 -33.14 -25.13 28.31
C GLU A 38 -32.85 -25.77 26.95
N LYS A 39 -32.29 -25.00 26.00
CA LYS A 39 -31.76 -25.52 24.74
C LYS A 39 -30.60 -26.51 24.98
N LEU A 40 -29.66 -26.18 25.85
CA LEU A 40 -28.60 -27.13 26.24
C LEU A 40 -29.16 -28.39 26.93
N ARG A 41 -30.32 -28.28 27.61
CA ARG A 41 -30.99 -29.43 28.22
C ARG A 41 -31.74 -30.29 27.20
N SER A 42 -32.22 -29.73 26.10
CA SER A 42 -32.95 -30.48 25.06
C SER A 42 -32.02 -31.06 23.99
N GLU A 43 -30.84 -30.48 23.79
CA GLU A 43 -29.83 -31.00 22.87
C GLU A 43 -29.16 -32.28 23.40
N LYS A 44 -28.97 -33.25 22.51
CA LYS A 44 -28.20 -34.47 22.79
C LYS A 44 -26.75 -34.27 22.33
N GLY A 45 -25.79 -34.57 23.18
CA GLY A 45 -24.36 -34.38 22.87
C GLY A 45 -23.47 -34.66 24.07
N SER A 46 -22.20 -34.26 23.96
CA SER A 46 -21.28 -34.24 25.10
C SER A 46 -21.79 -33.27 26.18
N PRO A 47 -21.60 -33.58 27.48
CA PRO A 47 -21.95 -32.66 28.55
C PRO A 47 -21.26 -31.31 28.35
N ALA A 48 -22.05 -30.23 28.44
CA ALA A 48 -21.56 -28.87 28.31
C ALA A 48 -20.42 -28.62 29.31
N GLN A 49 -19.29 -28.17 28.79
CA GLN A 49 -18.09 -27.87 29.57
C GLN A 49 -18.20 -26.48 30.19
N ILE A 50 -17.30 -26.17 31.12
CA ILE A 50 -17.33 -24.91 31.88
C ILE A 50 -17.33 -23.67 30.97
N ASP A 51 -16.53 -23.66 29.91
CA ASP A 51 -16.44 -22.51 29.01
C ASP A 51 -17.73 -22.32 28.21
N GLU A 52 -18.36 -23.43 27.78
CA GLU A 52 -19.67 -23.38 27.11
C GLU A 52 -20.79 -22.91 28.04
N LEU A 53 -20.78 -23.33 29.32
CA LEU A 53 -21.71 -22.84 30.33
C LEU A 53 -21.47 -21.36 30.65
N ARG A 54 -20.21 -20.91 30.65
CA ARG A 54 -19.82 -19.52 30.87
C ARG A 54 -20.31 -18.63 29.74
N ASP A 55 -20.04 -19.00 28.49
CA ASP A 55 -20.47 -18.25 27.29
C ASP A 55 -21.99 -18.13 27.18
N THR A 56 -22.73 -19.05 27.79
CA THR A 56 -24.19 -19.04 27.80
C THR A 56 -24.78 -17.94 28.69
N VAL A 57 -24.06 -17.52 29.74
CA VAL A 57 -24.60 -16.66 30.81
C VAL A 57 -23.83 -15.36 31.04
N VAL A 58 -22.51 -15.31 30.74
CA VAL A 58 -21.64 -14.18 31.12
C VAL A 58 -21.79 -12.96 30.22
N ASP A 59 -22.31 -13.13 29.00
CA ASP A 59 -22.65 -12.01 28.11
C ASP A 59 -23.79 -11.14 28.66
N ILE A 60 -24.71 -11.76 29.41
CA ILE A 60 -25.87 -11.09 30.03
C ILE A 60 -25.63 -10.80 31.51
N TYR A 61 -24.93 -11.70 32.22
CA TYR A 61 -24.57 -11.52 33.62
C TYR A 61 -23.04 -11.58 33.80
N PRO A 62 -22.30 -10.49 33.54
CA PRO A 62 -20.84 -10.46 33.73
C PRO A 62 -20.39 -10.81 35.15
N GLN A 63 -21.24 -10.55 36.14
CA GLN A 63 -21.03 -10.85 37.56
C GLN A 63 -21.35 -12.30 37.96
N PHE A 64 -21.67 -13.19 37.02
CA PHE A 64 -22.11 -14.55 37.32
C PHE A 64 -21.02 -15.35 38.06
N SER A 65 -21.41 -16.08 39.10
CA SER A 65 -20.44 -16.74 39.97
C SER A 65 -19.67 -17.86 39.27
N GLU A 66 -18.37 -17.63 39.07
CA GLU A 66 -17.41 -18.61 38.55
C GLU A 66 -17.37 -19.90 39.39
N LYS A 67 -17.64 -19.78 40.71
CA LYS A 67 -17.73 -20.93 41.62
C LYS A 67 -18.95 -21.80 41.28
N ILE A 68 -20.09 -21.18 40.97
CA ILE A 68 -21.32 -21.89 40.59
C ILE A 68 -21.16 -22.53 39.21
N LEU A 69 -20.51 -21.85 38.24
CA LEU A 69 -20.18 -22.43 36.93
C LEU A 69 -19.34 -23.72 37.08
N LYS A 70 -18.30 -23.69 37.92
CA LYS A 70 -17.48 -24.88 38.23
C LYS A 70 -18.29 -25.99 38.89
N GLN A 71 -19.17 -25.66 39.84
CA GLN A 71 -20.03 -26.64 40.50
C GLN A 71 -21.06 -27.24 39.56
N ALA A 72 -21.68 -26.43 38.70
CA ALA A 72 -22.63 -26.86 37.68
C ALA A 72 -21.95 -27.76 36.65
N ALA A 73 -20.78 -27.39 36.13
CA ALA A 73 -20.00 -28.21 35.21
C ALA A 73 -19.63 -29.57 35.82
N LYS A 74 -19.19 -29.58 37.09
CA LYS A 74 -18.89 -30.81 37.83
C LYS A 74 -20.14 -31.68 38.07
N ALA A 75 -21.28 -31.06 38.38
CA ALA A 75 -22.55 -31.74 38.54
C ALA A 75 -23.14 -32.23 37.20
N ASN A 76 -22.76 -31.60 36.08
CA ASN A 76 -23.22 -31.91 34.73
C ASN A 76 -22.56 -33.16 34.15
N GLN A 77 -21.38 -33.52 34.68
CA GLN A 77 -20.70 -34.76 34.33
C GLN A 77 -21.43 -35.96 34.94
N ALA A 78 -21.53 -37.05 34.19
CA ALA A 78 -22.06 -38.31 34.73
C ALA A 78 -21.22 -38.73 35.95
N PRO A 79 -21.82 -39.31 37.01
CA PRO A 79 -21.04 -39.80 38.15
C PRO A 79 -20.01 -40.78 37.61
N GLY A 80 -18.73 -40.45 37.85
CA GLY A 80 -17.62 -41.31 37.47
C GLY A 80 -17.82 -42.70 38.07
N ILE A 81 -17.39 -43.70 37.31
CA ILE A 81 -17.44 -45.15 37.63
C ILE A 81 -16.77 -45.49 38.99
N PHE A 82 -16.07 -44.54 39.61
CA PHE A 82 -15.27 -44.73 40.83
C PHE A 82 -15.99 -44.62 42.18
N THR A 83 -17.28 -44.30 42.25
CA THR A 83 -18.01 -44.21 43.54
C THR A 83 -18.88 -45.43 43.90
N LYS A 84 -18.82 -46.51 43.11
CA LYS A 84 -19.46 -47.81 43.44
C LYS A 84 -18.60 -49.02 43.05
N ILE A 85 -17.29 -48.96 43.28
CA ILE A 85 -16.44 -50.15 43.17
C ILE A 85 -16.25 -50.72 44.58
N LYS A 86 -17.11 -51.69 44.92
CA LYS A 86 -16.69 -52.76 45.83
C LYS A 86 -15.55 -53.50 45.11
N TRP A 87 -14.48 -53.79 45.84
CA TRP A 87 -13.21 -54.40 45.41
C TRP A 87 -13.32 -55.81 44.78
N THR A 88 -14.16 -56.02 43.77
CA THR A 88 -14.43 -57.37 43.23
C THR A 88 -14.30 -57.54 41.72
N VAL A 89 -13.62 -56.65 40.99
CA VAL A 89 -13.29 -56.93 39.58
C VAL A 89 -11.84 -56.57 39.25
N ILE A 90 -10.92 -57.28 39.89
CA ILE A 90 -9.66 -57.66 39.25
C ILE A 90 -9.85 -59.13 38.90
N LEU A 91 -9.60 -59.48 37.63
CA LEU A 91 -9.86 -60.77 36.96
C LEU A 91 -11.30 -60.91 36.42
N VAL A 92 -11.51 -60.60 35.13
CA VAL A 92 -11.71 -61.62 34.08
C VAL A 92 -11.90 -60.95 32.71
N GLY A 93 -10.93 -61.16 31.81
CA GLY A 93 -11.20 -61.74 30.49
C GLY A 93 -12.07 -61.00 29.47
N SER A 94 -11.70 -59.80 29.03
CA SER A 94 -11.91 -59.44 27.62
C SER A 94 -10.79 -58.54 27.11
N SER A 95 -10.15 -58.96 26.02
CA SER A 95 -9.04 -58.28 25.36
C SER A 95 -9.33 -56.81 25.00
N ALA A 96 -10.60 -56.43 24.89
CA ALA A 96 -11.02 -55.07 24.55
C ALA A 96 -10.66 -54.00 25.61
N GLY A 97 -10.72 -54.34 26.90
CA GLY A 97 -10.46 -53.38 27.98
C GLY A 97 -8.98 -52.99 28.12
N ILE A 98 -8.08 -53.92 27.79
CA ILE A 98 -6.62 -53.70 27.82
C ILE A 98 -6.19 -52.84 26.61
N VAL A 99 -6.79 -53.06 25.43
CA VAL A 99 -6.48 -52.32 24.20
C VAL A 99 -6.78 -50.82 24.35
N TRP A 100 -7.85 -50.45 25.07
CA TRP A 100 -8.23 -49.04 25.25
C TRP A 100 -7.21 -48.25 26.09
N VAL A 101 -6.73 -48.83 27.20
CA VAL A 101 -5.72 -48.20 28.08
C VAL A 101 -4.37 -48.08 27.37
N VAL A 102 -4.03 -49.08 26.56
CA VAL A 102 -2.79 -49.13 25.76
C VAL A 102 -2.80 -48.12 24.59
N ASN A 103 -3.98 -47.75 24.09
CA ASN A 103 -4.15 -46.79 23.00
C ASN A 103 -4.31 -45.32 23.48
N LEU A 104 -4.11 -45.01 24.75
CA LEU A 104 -4.19 -43.63 25.26
C LEU A 104 -3.02 -42.77 24.72
N PRO A 105 -3.23 -41.49 24.36
CA PRO A 105 -2.19 -40.60 23.79
C PRO A 105 -1.23 -40.05 24.86
N TYR A 106 -0.77 -40.88 25.80
CA TYR A 106 0.18 -40.52 26.85
C TYR A 106 1.57 -41.12 26.56
N PRO A 107 2.63 -40.30 26.44
CA PRO A 107 3.98 -40.76 26.09
C PRO A 107 4.52 -41.86 27.02
N MET A 108 4.27 -41.73 28.32
CA MET A 108 4.74 -42.67 29.35
C MET A 108 4.10 -44.06 29.26
N ILE A 109 2.92 -44.19 28.61
CA ILE A 109 2.20 -45.45 28.45
C ILE A 109 2.52 -46.09 27.08
N ARG A 110 2.67 -45.27 26.03
CA ARG A 110 2.91 -45.76 24.67
C ARG A 110 4.35 -46.22 24.42
N TRP A 111 5.35 -45.64 25.09
CA TRP A 111 6.76 -45.99 24.87
C TRP A 111 7.09 -47.46 25.22
N PRO A 112 6.67 -48.01 26.38
CA PRO A 112 6.84 -49.43 26.68
C PRO A 112 6.07 -50.35 25.71
N VAL A 113 4.87 -49.94 25.29
CA VAL A 113 4.00 -50.72 24.39
C VAL A 113 4.60 -50.80 22.99
N ALA A 114 5.12 -49.70 22.45
CA ALA A 114 5.75 -49.68 21.13
C ALA A 114 6.96 -50.60 21.04
N ARG A 115 7.71 -50.77 22.13
CA ARG A 115 8.89 -51.65 22.20
C ARG A 115 8.55 -53.12 22.46
N THR A 116 7.45 -53.40 23.16
CA THR A 116 7.10 -54.75 23.62
C THR A 116 6.00 -55.41 22.77
N LEU A 117 4.98 -54.68 22.32
CA LEU A 117 3.82 -55.20 21.57
C LEU A 117 3.35 -54.18 20.50
N PRO A 118 4.12 -53.96 19.42
CA PRO A 118 3.84 -52.92 18.42
C PRO A 118 2.50 -53.11 17.67
N ILE A 119 2.01 -54.35 17.58
CA ILE A 119 0.74 -54.69 16.93
C ILE A 119 -0.46 -53.97 17.56
N LEU A 120 -0.42 -53.70 18.88
CA LEU A 120 -1.51 -53.00 19.58
C LEU A 120 -1.65 -51.52 19.20
N LEU A 121 -0.63 -50.94 18.55
CA LEU A 121 -0.62 -49.54 18.12
C LEU A 121 -0.96 -49.37 16.62
N LEU A 122 -1.19 -50.47 15.88
CA LEU A 122 -1.50 -50.43 14.44
C LEU A 122 -2.64 -49.45 14.06
N PRO A 123 -3.79 -49.41 14.77
CA PRO A 123 -4.85 -48.45 14.43
C PRO A 123 -4.43 -46.98 14.57
N SER A 124 -3.61 -46.67 15.59
CA SER A 124 -3.04 -45.34 15.79
C SER A 124 -2.07 -44.97 14.65
N TYR A 125 -1.24 -45.91 14.21
CA TYR A 125 -0.31 -45.69 13.10
C TYR A 125 -1.03 -45.55 11.76
N MET A 126 -2.07 -46.34 11.50
CA MET A 126 -2.91 -46.20 10.30
C MET A 126 -3.62 -44.83 10.25
N SER A 127 -4.10 -44.35 11.39
CA SER A 127 -4.70 -43.02 11.48
C SER A 127 -3.66 -41.91 11.22
N MET A 128 -2.46 -42.04 11.79
CA MET A 128 -1.36 -41.09 11.59
C MET A 128 -0.91 -41.04 10.12
N ASP A 129 -0.73 -42.19 9.49
CA ASP A 129 -0.49 -42.33 8.05
C ASP A 129 -1.54 -41.59 7.23
N TYR A 130 -2.82 -41.95 7.43
CA TYR A 130 -3.94 -41.36 6.69
C TYR A 130 -3.94 -39.83 6.78
N HIS A 131 -3.74 -39.29 7.98
CA HIS A 131 -3.66 -37.85 8.17
C HIS A 131 -2.40 -37.27 7.52
N TYR A 132 -1.23 -37.89 7.64
CA TYR A 132 -0.02 -37.37 7.01
C TYR A 132 -0.10 -37.36 5.48
N ARG A 133 -0.54 -38.46 4.85
CA ARG A 133 -0.80 -38.49 3.39
C ARG A 133 -1.82 -37.44 2.99
N GLY A 134 -2.88 -37.27 3.79
CA GLY A 134 -3.89 -36.23 3.60
C GLY A 134 -3.29 -34.82 3.65
N VAL A 135 -2.36 -34.53 4.56
CA VAL A 135 -1.62 -33.26 4.60
C VAL A 135 -0.85 -33.06 3.30
N ILE A 136 0.01 -34.01 2.91
CA ILE A 136 0.87 -33.87 1.73
C ILE A 136 0.05 -33.70 0.46
N GLN A 137 -0.96 -34.54 0.24
CA GLN A 137 -1.82 -34.47 -0.94
C GLN A 137 -2.54 -33.12 -1.04
N ASN A 138 -3.14 -32.65 0.06
CA ASN A 138 -3.88 -31.39 0.05
C ASN A 138 -2.94 -30.18 -0.09
N LEU A 139 -1.74 -30.22 0.52
CA LEU A 139 -0.73 -29.17 0.34
C LEU A 139 -0.23 -29.11 -1.10
N GLU A 140 -0.04 -30.25 -1.76
CA GLU A 140 0.40 -30.28 -3.17
C GLU A 140 -0.69 -29.74 -4.11
N GLN A 141 -1.95 -30.13 -3.90
CA GLN A 141 -3.07 -29.56 -4.65
C GLN A 141 -3.21 -28.04 -4.42
N ALA A 142 -3.10 -27.60 -3.16
CA ALA A 142 -3.14 -26.18 -2.82
C ALA A 142 -2.02 -25.41 -3.52
N ASP A 143 -0.79 -25.93 -3.47
CA ASP A 143 0.38 -25.31 -4.09
C ASP A 143 0.21 -25.16 -5.59
N GLN A 144 -0.30 -26.19 -6.27
CA GLN A 144 -0.61 -26.14 -7.70
C GLN A 144 -1.66 -25.08 -8.03
N LEU A 145 -2.76 -25.04 -7.27
CA LEU A 145 -3.86 -24.09 -7.48
C LEU A 145 -3.43 -22.64 -7.21
N ILE A 146 -2.56 -22.41 -6.22
CA ILE A 146 -2.16 -21.06 -5.81
C ILE A 146 -0.99 -20.54 -6.64
N ASN A 147 0.06 -21.34 -6.82
CA ASN A 147 1.26 -20.90 -7.56
C ASN A 147 0.99 -20.75 -9.06
N LYS A 148 -0.02 -21.46 -9.59
CA LYS A 148 -0.45 -21.36 -11.00
C LYS A 148 -1.83 -20.74 -11.15
N ALA A 149 -2.31 -20.01 -10.15
CA ALA A 149 -3.61 -19.37 -10.19
C ALA A 149 -3.73 -18.43 -11.40
N THR A 150 -4.83 -18.58 -12.12
CA THR A 150 -5.22 -17.69 -13.23
C THR A 150 -6.52 -16.96 -12.94
N SER A 151 -7.27 -17.42 -11.94
CA SER A 151 -8.55 -16.87 -11.53
C SER A 151 -8.69 -16.81 -10.00
N SER A 152 -9.61 -15.98 -9.52
CA SER A 152 -9.98 -15.95 -8.09
C SER A 152 -10.51 -17.30 -7.60
N SER A 153 -11.16 -18.07 -8.47
CA SER A 153 -11.65 -19.42 -8.16
C SER A 153 -10.51 -20.38 -7.79
N ASP A 154 -9.34 -20.26 -8.45
CA ASP A 154 -8.18 -21.11 -8.16
C ASP A 154 -7.66 -20.84 -6.74
N ILE A 155 -7.61 -19.56 -6.34
CA ILE A 155 -7.20 -19.13 -4.99
C ILE A 155 -8.21 -19.60 -3.93
N GLU A 156 -9.50 -19.54 -4.23
CA GLU A 156 -10.53 -20.04 -3.31
C GLU A 156 -10.44 -21.54 -3.10
N GLU A 157 -10.29 -22.30 -4.17
CA GLU A 157 -10.18 -23.76 -4.12
C GLU A 157 -8.87 -24.19 -3.44
N GLY A 158 -7.75 -23.54 -3.78
CA GLY A 158 -6.48 -23.75 -3.08
C GLY A 158 -6.60 -23.44 -1.58
N GLY A 159 -7.33 -22.38 -1.23
CA GLY A 159 -7.63 -22.05 0.17
C GLY A 159 -8.45 -23.12 0.90
N LYS A 160 -9.37 -23.82 0.22
CA LYS A 160 -10.08 -24.98 0.80
C LYS A 160 -9.11 -26.14 1.04
N LYS A 161 -8.24 -26.44 0.07
CA LYS A 161 -7.21 -27.48 0.20
C LYS A 161 -6.25 -27.23 1.36
N VAL A 162 -5.84 -25.99 1.58
CA VAL A 162 -5.01 -25.63 2.75
C VAL A 162 -5.76 -25.85 4.07
N LYS A 163 -7.06 -25.54 4.13
CA LYS A 163 -7.89 -25.81 5.33
C LYS A 163 -8.05 -27.32 5.57
N GLU A 164 -8.23 -28.11 4.50
CA GLU A 164 -8.25 -29.57 4.60
C GLU A 164 -6.91 -30.11 5.10
N ALA A 165 -5.79 -29.61 4.57
CA ALA A 165 -4.45 -29.95 5.05
C ALA A 165 -4.25 -29.58 6.53
N GLN A 166 -4.66 -28.38 6.95
CA GLN A 166 -4.61 -27.95 8.35
C GLN A 166 -5.42 -28.90 9.25
N LYS A 167 -6.63 -29.28 8.82
CA LYS A 167 -7.45 -30.25 9.55
C LYS A 167 -6.76 -31.61 9.69
N HIS A 168 -6.08 -32.10 8.65
CA HIS A 168 -5.29 -33.33 8.77
C HIS A 168 -4.09 -33.14 9.72
N LEU A 169 -3.43 -31.98 9.67
CA LEU A 169 -2.28 -31.65 10.52
C LEU A 169 -2.66 -31.56 12.01
N ASP A 170 -3.81 -30.99 12.33
CA ASP A 170 -4.34 -30.87 13.69
C ASP A 170 -4.71 -32.24 14.30
N ASN A 171 -5.03 -33.22 13.45
CA ASN A 171 -5.30 -34.60 13.86
C ASN A 171 -4.03 -35.46 14.00
N LEU A 172 -2.86 -34.93 13.62
CA LEU A 172 -1.58 -35.61 13.86
C LEU A 172 -1.18 -35.44 15.35
N PRO A 173 -0.95 -36.53 16.08
CA PRO A 173 -0.88 -36.45 17.52
C PRO A 173 0.51 -36.02 18.03
N VAL A 174 0.62 -34.84 18.63
CA VAL A 174 1.87 -34.15 19.08
C VAL A 174 2.88 -35.00 19.91
N TRP A 175 2.47 -36.14 20.49
CA TRP A 175 3.36 -37.00 21.27
C TRP A 175 4.50 -37.66 20.47
N PHE A 176 4.44 -37.69 19.12
CA PHE A 176 5.52 -38.22 18.27
C PHE A 176 6.74 -37.28 18.17
N LEU A 177 6.63 -36.01 18.57
CA LEU A 177 7.67 -34.98 18.39
C LEU A 177 8.95 -35.21 19.22
N GLY A 178 8.96 -36.19 20.14
CA GLY A 178 10.11 -36.53 20.97
C GLY A 178 10.86 -37.82 20.57
N TYR A 179 10.35 -38.61 19.61
CA TYR A 179 10.91 -39.92 19.27
C TYR A 179 10.75 -40.26 17.79
N TYR A 180 11.83 -40.65 17.12
CA TYR A 180 11.84 -41.00 15.68
C TYR A 180 11.02 -42.28 15.38
N PRO A 181 9.94 -42.22 14.58
CA PRO A 181 9.38 -43.42 13.99
C PRO A 181 10.28 -43.84 12.81
N GLN A 182 11.00 -44.95 12.97
CA GLN A 182 11.78 -45.54 11.88
C GLN A 182 10.92 -46.54 11.10
N ALA A 183 10.80 -46.36 9.78
CA ALA A 183 10.17 -47.34 8.88
C ALA A 183 10.90 -48.68 8.95
N TYR A 184 10.17 -49.80 9.03
CA TYR A 184 10.79 -51.11 8.83
C TYR A 184 9.87 -52.19 8.24
N CYS A 185 10.62 -53.20 7.80
CA CYS A 185 10.50 -54.33 6.88
C CYS A 185 9.16 -55.03 6.62
N SER A 186 8.89 -55.50 5.40
CA SER A 186 8.36 -56.88 5.24
C SER A 186 8.96 -57.60 4.03
N LEU A 187 8.74 -58.92 3.91
CA LEU A 187 9.02 -59.75 2.73
C LEU A 187 8.12 -59.39 1.51
N PHE A 188 7.08 -58.58 1.72
CA PHE A 188 6.17 -58.02 0.70
C PHE A 188 5.92 -56.48 0.90
N GLY A 189 6.88 -55.75 1.48
CA GLY A 189 6.88 -54.28 1.61
C GLY A 189 6.69 -53.69 3.03
N CYS A 190 7.26 -52.50 3.26
CA CYS A 190 7.27 -51.76 4.52
C CYS A 190 6.99 -50.26 4.29
N SER A 191 6.28 -49.62 5.22
CA SER A 191 6.19 -48.14 5.30
C SER A 191 5.85 -47.77 6.75
N TRP A 192 6.60 -46.91 7.44
CA TRP A 192 6.35 -45.46 7.55
C TRP A 192 7.61 -44.67 7.94
N ARG A 193 7.94 -43.55 7.26
CA ARG A 193 8.79 -42.48 7.82
C ARG A 193 8.02 -41.17 7.76
N PHE A 194 7.65 -40.68 8.94
CA PHE A 194 7.09 -39.36 9.17
C PHE A 194 7.91 -38.77 10.32
N THR A 195 8.88 -37.93 9.98
CA THR A 195 9.85 -37.38 10.92
C THR A 195 9.33 -36.09 11.56
N LEU A 196 9.94 -35.69 12.68
CA LEU A 196 9.72 -34.37 13.27
C LEU A 196 9.95 -33.25 12.24
N ASP A 197 11.03 -33.37 11.47
CA ASP A 197 11.40 -32.40 10.44
C ASP A 197 10.33 -32.30 9.34
N GLU A 198 9.78 -33.43 8.87
CA GLU A 198 8.70 -33.45 7.87
C GLU A 198 7.39 -32.86 8.41
N PHE A 199 7.07 -33.08 9.69
CA PHE A 199 5.92 -32.45 10.34
C PHE A 199 6.08 -30.93 10.45
N GLU A 200 7.24 -30.48 10.93
CA GLU A 200 7.55 -29.06 11.03
C GLU A 200 7.53 -28.39 9.65
N ALA A 201 8.13 -29.03 8.65
CA ALA A 201 8.09 -28.57 7.26
C ALA A 201 6.66 -28.50 6.71
N ALA A 202 5.83 -29.51 6.96
CA ALA A 202 4.43 -29.51 6.55
C ALA A 202 3.66 -28.38 7.24
N ARG A 203 3.86 -28.17 8.54
CA ARG A 203 3.21 -27.08 9.30
C ARG A 203 3.63 -25.69 8.80
N GLN A 204 4.93 -25.48 8.59
CA GLN A 204 5.46 -24.25 8.03
C GLN A 204 4.91 -23.99 6.62
N ARG A 205 4.82 -25.04 5.78
CA ARG A 205 4.26 -24.95 4.44
C ARG A 205 2.76 -24.61 4.49
N THR A 206 1.97 -25.27 5.33
CA THR A 206 0.54 -24.92 5.53
C THR A 206 0.38 -23.47 5.94
N ALA A 207 1.18 -22.99 6.90
CA ALA A 207 1.14 -21.61 7.37
C ALA A 207 1.51 -20.61 6.26
N ARG A 208 2.58 -20.89 5.51
CA ARG A 208 3.01 -20.07 4.37
C ARG A 208 1.93 -19.97 3.30
N ILE A 209 1.39 -21.12 2.86
CA ILE A 209 0.35 -21.12 1.82
C ILE A 209 -0.93 -20.43 2.33
N SER A 210 -1.30 -20.63 3.60
CA SER A 210 -2.43 -19.90 4.22
C SER A 210 -2.24 -18.39 4.16
N ALA A 211 -1.03 -17.90 4.45
CA ALA A 211 -0.71 -16.48 4.39
C ALA A 211 -0.82 -15.93 2.97
N VAL A 212 -0.35 -16.68 1.95
CA VAL A 212 -0.50 -16.31 0.53
C VAL A 212 -1.98 -16.22 0.15
N VAL A 213 -2.78 -17.25 0.47
CA VAL A 213 -4.24 -17.24 0.20
C VAL A 213 -4.92 -16.05 0.85
N PHE A 214 -4.56 -15.73 2.10
CA PHE A 214 -5.11 -14.59 2.81
C PHE A 214 -4.75 -13.27 2.13
N GLN A 215 -3.47 -13.11 1.75
CA GLN A 215 -3.00 -11.91 1.04
C GLN A 215 -3.69 -11.75 -0.31
N ASP A 216 -3.80 -12.83 -1.10
CA ASP A 216 -4.47 -12.80 -2.40
C ASP A 216 -5.95 -12.43 -2.26
N LYS A 217 -6.66 -13.02 -1.28
CA LYS A 217 -8.07 -12.69 -1.03
C LYS A 217 -8.26 -11.24 -0.64
N ASN A 218 -7.41 -10.71 0.23
CA ASN A 218 -7.48 -9.31 0.64
C ASN A 218 -7.18 -8.36 -0.52
N ALA A 219 -6.31 -8.75 -1.45
CA ALA A 219 -5.95 -7.94 -2.61
C ALA A 219 -7.04 -7.89 -3.70
N LEU A 220 -8.02 -8.81 -3.69
CA LEU A 220 -9.17 -8.74 -4.60
C LEU A 220 -10.09 -7.55 -4.30
N THR A 221 -10.20 -7.12 -3.05
CA THR A 221 -11.01 -5.96 -2.67
C THR A 221 -10.52 -4.65 -3.30
N PRO A 222 -9.25 -4.23 -3.13
CA PRO A 222 -8.75 -3.01 -3.77
C PRO A 222 -8.72 -3.12 -5.30
N LEU A 223 -8.54 -4.33 -5.87
CA LEU A 223 -8.71 -4.54 -7.31
C LEU A 223 -10.12 -4.17 -7.78
N ASN A 224 -11.14 -4.75 -7.17
CA ASN A 224 -12.53 -4.50 -7.56
C ASN A 224 -12.94 -3.05 -7.31
N GLN A 225 -12.47 -2.45 -6.20
CA GLN A 225 -12.73 -1.05 -5.87
C GLN A 225 -12.06 -0.10 -6.87
N GLY A 226 -10.79 -0.32 -7.20
CA GLY A 226 -10.07 0.49 -8.18
C GLY A 226 -10.69 0.39 -9.58
N GLU A 227 -11.05 -0.81 -10.02
CA GLU A 227 -11.74 -1.00 -11.31
C GLU A 227 -13.11 -0.30 -11.33
N LEU A 228 -13.89 -0.42 -10.26
CA LEU A 228 -15.18 0.28 -10.16
C LEU A 228 -15.00 1.80 -10.14
N ALA A 229 -14.01 2.31 -9.40
CA ALA A 229 -13.71 3.74 -9.34
C ALA A 229 -13.36 4.31 -10.71
N ILE A 230 -12.52 3.59 -11.48
CA ILE A 230 -12.18 3.96 -12.86
C ILE A 230 -13.43 4.01 -13.75
N GLU A 231 -14.29 2.98 -13.69
CA GLU A 231 -15.50 2.93 -14.51
C GLU A 231 -16.53 4.02 -14.14
N LEU A 232 -16.65 4.35 -12.86
CA LEU A 232 -17.48 5.47 -12.41
C LEU A 232 -16.90 6.81 -12.87
N ALA A 233 -15.59 7.00 -12.76
CA ALA A 233 -14.91 8.22 -13.21
C ALA A 233 -15.05 8.42 -14.72
N LYS A 234 -14.95 7.35 -15.53
CA LYS A 234 -15.23 7.42 -16.98
C LYS A 234 -16.65 7.89 -17.27
N LYS A 235 -17.66 7.34 -16.59
CA LYS A 235 -19.06 7.77 -16.75
C LYS A 235 -19.25 9.24 -16.36
N GLN A 236 -18.64 9.68 -15.26
CA GLN A 236 -18.67 11.07 -14.84
C GLN A 236 -18.04 11.98 -15.90
N TYR A 237 -16.90 11.58 -16.47
CA TYR A 237 -16.23 12.33 -17.54
C TYR A 237 -17.11 12.45 -18.80
N GLU A 238 -17.78 11.36 -19.21
CA GLU A 238 -18.67 11.36 -20.37
C GLU A 238 -19.93 12.21 -20.16
N GLN A 239 -20.48 12.22 -18.95
CA GLN A 239 -21.67 13.00 -18.60
C GLN A 239 -21.37 14.49 -18.32
N ALA A 240 -20.10 14.83 -18.09
CA ALA A 240 -19.69 16.19 -17.76
C ALA A 240 -19.84 17.14 -18.96
N THR A 241 -20.62 18.20 -18.73
CA THR A 241 -20.93 19.24 -19.72
C THR A 241 -19.96 20.41 -19.70
N ASN A 242 -19.15 20.52 -18.64
CA ASN A 242 -18.15 21.58 -18.50
C ASN A 242 -16.76 21.01 -18.17
N SER A 243 -15.72 21.82 -18.42
CA SER A 243 -14.32 21.46 -18.21
C SER A 243 -13.98 21.14 -16.76
N LYS A 244 -14.58 21.83 -15.79
CA LYS A 244 -14.32 21.62 -14.36
C LYS A 244 -14.77 20.25 -13.89
N ASP A 245 -15.98 19.83 -14.27
CA ASP A 245 -16.52 18.52 -13.93
C ASP A 245 -15.72 17.40 -14.62
N ARG A 246 -15.23 17.65 -15.84
CA ARG A 246 -14.30 16.73 -16.52
C ARG A 246 -12.97 16.61 -15.80
N GLU A 247 -12.39 17.70 -15.34
CA GLU A 247 -11.14 17.70 -14.56
C GLU A 247 -11.33 16.93 -13.23
N GLN A 248 -12.47 17.10 -12.56
CA GLN A 248 -12.79 16.34 -11.34
C GLN A 248 -12.95 14.84 -11.62
N ALA A 249 -13.59 14.47 -12.72
CA ALA A 249 -13.70 13.08 -13.15
C ALA A 249 -12.33 12.47 -13.48
N ILE A 250 -11.46 13.23 -14.17
CA ILE A 250 -10.07 12.82 -14.45
C ILE A 250 -9.29 12.62 -13.14
N ALA A 251 -9.43 13.49 -12.15
CA ALA A 251 -8.79 13.32 -10.85
C ALA A 251 -9.29 12.04 -10.13
N SER A 252 -10.59 11.75 -10.22
CA SER A 252 -11.17 10.52 -9.66
C SER A 252 -10.68 9.28 -10.41
N TRP A 253 -10.45 9.39 -11.73
CA TRP A 253 -9.86 8.32 -12.54
C TRP A 253 -8.41 8.05 -12.11
N GLN A 254 -7.60 9.09 -11.94
CA GLN A 254 -6.22 8.94 -11.45
C GLN A 254 -6.19 8.22 -10.11
N ALA A 255 -7.05 8.59 -9.16
CA ALA A 255 -7.14 7.91 -7.86
C ALA A 255 -7.47 6.42 -7.99
N GLY A 256 -8.33 6.04 -8.95
CA GLY A 256 -8.60 4.64 -9.26
C GLY A 256 -7.40 3.90 -9.85
N ILE A 257 -6.60 4.56 -10.69
CA ILE A 257 -5.34 4.01 -11.22
C ILE A 257 -4.33 3.81 -10.08
N ASP A 258 -4.14 4.81 -9.22
CA ASP A 258 -3.23 4.76 -8.08
C ASP A 258 -3.59 3.60 -7.15
N GLN A 259 -4.88 3.42 -6.86
CA GLN A 259 -5.37 2.30 -6.04
C GLN A 259 -5.01 0.92 -6.64
N LEU A 260 -4.99 0.80 -7.97
CA LEU A 260 -4.58 -0.43 -8.65
C LEU A 260 -3.06 -0.65 -8.62
N GLU A 261 -2.27 0.42 -8.64
CA GLU A 261 -0.81 0.37 -8.55
C GLU A 261 -0.29 0.03 -7.15
N GLU A 262 -1.04 0.38 -6.11
CA GLU A 262 -0.72 0.07 -4.71
C GLU A 262 -0.97 -1.41 -4.32
N ILE A 263 -1.60 -2.20 -5.20
CA ILE A 263 -1.91 -3.60 -4.91
C ILE A 263 -0.61 -4.42 -4.77
N PRO A 264 -0.44 -5.25 -3.72
CA PRO A 264 0.79 -5.99 -3.48
C PRO A 264 1.22 -6.85 -4.67
N ALA A 265 2.42 -6.58 -5.20
CA ALA A 265 2.91 -7.10 -6.48
C ALA A 265 2.97 -8.64 -6.62
N GLN A 266 3.03 -9.37 -5.49
CA GLN A 266 3.08 -10.84 -5.50
C GLN A 266 1.71 -11.50 -5.71
N THR A 267 0.62 -10.73 -5.63
CA THR A 267 -0.74 -11.26 -5.67
C THR A 267 -1.24 -11.49 -7.10
N LEU A 268 -2.22 -12.39 -7.25
CA LEU A 268 -2.97 -12.53 -8.51
C LEU A 268 -3.62 -11.20 -8.91
N ALA A 269 -4.18 -10.49 -7.93
CA ALA A 269 -4.85 -9.21 -8.14
C ALA A 269 -3.93 -8.16 -8.79
N ALA A 270 -2.67 -8.05 -8.33
CA ALA A 270 -1.69 -7.16 -8.95
C ALA A 270 -1.35 -7.55 -10.39
N LYS A 271 -1.27 -8.85 -10.70
CA LYS A 271 -1.05 -9.31 -12.09
C LYS A 271 -2.23 -8.93 -12.99
N THR A 272 -3.45 -9.11 -12.51
CA THR A 272 -4.67 -8.70 -13.22
C THR A 272 -4.71 -7.17 -13.41
N ALA A 273 -4.44 -6.40 -12.36
CA ALA A 273 -4.37 -4.94 -12.41
C ALA A 273 -3.34 -4.48 -13.45
N LYS A 274 -2.11 -5.01 -13.40
CA LYS A 274 -1.03 -4.68 -14.35
C LYS A 274 -1.40 -4.96 -15.80
N ALA A 275 -2.12 -6.05 -16.07
CA ALA A 275 -2.57 -6.36 -17.42
C ALA A 275 -3.58 -5.31 -17.96
N LYS A 276 -4.41 -4.74 -17.07
CA LYS A 276 -5.42 -3.73 -17.42
C LYS A 276 -4.90 -2.29 -17.39
N LEU A 277 -3.93 -1.99 -16.52
CA LEU A 277 -3.39 -0.64 -16.30
C LEU A 277 -2.93 0.01 -17.60
N ARG A 278 -2.30 -0.73 -18.52
CA ARG A 278 -1.90 -0.18 -19.82
C ARG A 278 -3.06 0.44 -20.61
N ALA A 279 -4.23 -0.21 -20.60
CA ALA A 279 -5.41 0.32 -21.25
C ALA A 279 -5.99 1.51 -20.46
N TYR A 280 -6.08 1.40 -19.13
CA TYR A 280 -6.58 2.47 -18.28
C TYR A 280 -5.74 3.75 -18.35
N THR A 281 -4.41 3.66 -18.30
CA THR A 281 -3.50 4.81 -18.42
C THR A 281 -3.62 5.46 -19.79
N ARG A 282 -3.69 4.67 -20.88
CA ARG A 282 -3.90 5.21 -22.24
C ARG A 282 -5.20 5.99 -22.33
N ASP A 283 -6.29 5.42 -21.84
CA ASP A 283 -7.61 6.03 -21.93
C ASP A 283 -7.70 7.29 -21.03
N PHE A 284 -7.07 7.25 -19.85
CA PHE A 284 -6.91 8.39 -18.94
C PHE A 284 -6.15 9.54 -19.61
N GLU A 285 -5.00 9.27 -20.24
CA GLU A 285 -4.22 10.30 -20.92
C GLU A 285 -5.00 10.94 -22.08
N ASN A 286 -5.75 10.14 -22.84
CA ASN A 286 -6.61 10.66 -23.90
C ASN A 286 -7.73 11.56 -23.34
N ALA A 287 -8.35 11.18 -22.21
CA ALA A 287 -9.37 12.00 -21.56
C ALA A 287 -8.79 13.30 -21.00
N ARG A 288 -7.64 13.24 -20.33
CA ARG A 288 -6.90 14.39 -19.80
C ARG A 288 -6.54 15.39 -20.88
N ILE A 289 -6.01 14.90 -22.00
CA ILE A 289 -5.64 15.78 -23.12
C ILE A 289 -6.89 16.34 -23.82
N GLY A 290 -7.96 15.54 -23.89
CA GLY A 290 -9.24 15.99 -24.40
C GLY A 290 -9.89 17.10 -23.57
N SER A 291 -9.69 17.11 -22.24
CA SER A 291 -10.24 18.16 -21.38
C SER A 291 -9.59 19.52 -21.63
N PHE A 292 -8.30 19.58 -21.98
CA PHE A 292 -7.63 20.84 -22.33
C PHE A 292 -8.25 21.51 -23.56
N ILE A 293 -8.58 20.72 -24.58
CA ILE A 293 -9.23 21.23 -25.79
C ILE A 293 -10.63 21.76 -25.48
N VAL A 294 -11.38 21.05 -24.63
CA VAL A 294 -12.74 21.45 -24.24
C VAL A 294 -12.71 22.72 -23.39
N ALA A 295 -11.78 22.82 -22.43
CA ALA A 295 -11.57 24.02 -21.64
C ALA A 295 -11.24 25.22 -22.54
N ALA A 296 -10.38 25.03 -23.55
CA ALA A 296 -10.05 26.09 -24.50
C ALA A 296 -11.28 26.55 -25.32
N GLN A 297 -12.13 25.62 -25.74
CA GLN A 297 -13.38 25.94 -26.45
C GLN A 297 -14.39 26.67 -25.56
N GLU A 298 -14.44 26.36 -24.26
CA GLU A 298 -15.28 27.10 -23.31
C GLU A 298 -14.80 28.53 -23.12
N PHE A 299 -13.49 28.75 -22.99
CA PHE A 299 -12.90 30.08 -22.95
C PHE A 299 -13.19 30.85 -24.24
N ASP A 300 -13.09 30.20 -25.40
CA ASP A 300 -13.45 30.81 -26.69
C ASP A 300 -14.92 31.24 -26.72
N LEU A 301 -15.84 30.37 -26.32
CA LEU A 301 -17.27 30.68 -26.26
C LEU A 301 -17.58 31.83 -25.29
N ALA A 302 -16.87 31.90 -24.16
CA ALA A 302 -16.99 33.01 -23.22
C ALA A 302 -16.46 34.32 -23.81
N ALA A 303 -15.31 34.28 -24.48
CA ALA A 303 -14.70 35.43 -25.15
C ALA A 303 -15.60 35.98 -26.26
N GLU A 304 -16.17 35.11 -27.09
CA GLU A 304 -17.07 35.47 -28.20
C GLU A 304 -18.32 36.24 -27.73
N LYS A 305 -18.83 35.92 -26.53
CA LYS A 305 -19.99 36.62 -25.95
C LYS A 305 -19.68 38.05 -25.52
N ILE A 306 -18.45 38.30 -25.07
CA ILE A 306 -18.06 39.58 -24.48
C ILE A 306 -17.18 40.44 -25.40
N LYS A 307 -16.69 39.90 -26.53
CA LYS A 307 -15.75 40.61 -27.42
C LYS A 307 -16.20 42.00 -27.88
N GLN A 308 -17.51 42.20 -28.06
CA GLN A 308 -18.07 43.48 -28.52
C GLN A 308 -18.16 44.53 -27.40
N THR A 309 -18.37 44.10 -26.16
CA THR A 309 -18.57 44.99 -25.00
C THR A 309 -17.32 45.14 -24.14
N GLN A 310 -16.46 44.13 -24.12
CA GLN A 310 -15.23 44.04 -23.34
C GLN A 310 -14.12 43.34 -24.16
N PRO A 311 -13.56 44.04 -25.17
CA PRO A 311 -12.56 43.47 -26.07
C PRO A 311 -11.29 42.98 -25.35
N GLN A 312 -10.82 43.71 -24.33
CA GLN A 312 -9.64 43.32 -23.56
C GLN A 312 -9.87 42.01 -22.77
N THR A 313 -11.01 41.90 -22.08
CA THR A 313 -11.40 40.67 -21.36
C THR A 313 -11.56 39.48 -22.30
N ALA A 314 -12.05 39.69 -23.53
CA ALA A 314 -12.11 38.63 -24.54
C ALA A 314 -10.72 38.14 -24.97
N SER A 315 -9.77 39.07 -25.16
CA SER A 315 -8.37 38.74 -25.46
C SER A 315 -7.73 37.90 -24.34
N GLU A 316 -7.97 38.25 -23.08
CA GLU A 316 -7.49 37.48 -21.92
C GLU A 316 -8.04 36.05 -21.90
N LEU A 317 -9.34 35.87 -22.22
CA LEU A 317 -9.96 34.55 -22.30
C LEU A 317 -9.35 33.70 -23.43
N TRP A 318 -9.08 34.28 -24.60
CA TRP A 318 -8.37 33.54 -25.66
C TRP A 318 -6.92 33.20 -25.29
N GLN A 319 -6.23 34.04 -24.52
CA GLN A 319 -4.93 33.70 -23.97
C GLN A 319 -5.02 32.52 -22.98
N GLN A 320 -6.05 32.47 -22.13
CA GLN A 320 -6.31 31.32 -21.28
C GLN A 320 -6.59 30.05 -22.10
N ALA A 321 -7.33 30.18 -23.21
CA ALA A 321 -7.56 29.08 -24.15
C ALA A 321 -6.23 28.57 -24.75
N MET A 322 -5.37 29.47 -25.23
CA MET A 322 -4.04 29.13 -25.75
C MET A 322 -3.17 28.42 -24.71
N ASN A 323 -3.19 28.88 -23.45
CA ASN A 323 -2.46 28.25 -22.35
C ASN A 323 -2.92 26.82 -22.07
N ARG A 324 -4.22 26.52 -22.21
CA ARG A 324 -4.73 25.14 -22.12
C ARG A 324 -4.26 24.30 -23.30
N ILE A 325 -4.33 24.82 -24.51
CA ILE A 325 -3.91 24.08 -25.71
C ILE A 325 -2.40 23.79 -25.72
N ASN A 326 -1.56 24.69 -25.22
CA ASN A 326 -0.12 24.47 -25.10
C ASN A 326 0.26 23.34 -24.14
N GLN A 327 -0.68 22.81 -23.34
CA GLN A 327 -0.45 21.64 -22.49
C GLN A 327 -0.63 20.31 -23.23
N VAL A 328 -1.08 20.34 -24.50
CA VAL A 328 -1.23 19.15 -25.33
C VAL A 328 0.14 18.67 -25.83
N PRO A 329 0.58 17.44 -25.47
CA PRO A 329 1.88 16.91 -25.89
C PRO A 329 1.99 16.69 -27.40
N LEU A 330 3.21 16.78 -27.95
CA LEU A 330 3.47 16.57 -29.38
C LEU A 330 3.10 15.16 -29.86
N GLU A 331 3.27 14.16 -29.00
CA GLU A 331 3.03 12.75 -29.32
C GLU A 331 1.53 12.39 -29.32
N ASN A 332 0.66 13.30 -28.87
CA ASN A 332 -0.76 13.02 -28.80
C ASN A 332 -1.42 13.12 -30.20
N PRO A 333 -2.29 12.18 -30.58
CA PRO A 333 -3.01 12.24 -31.86
C PRO A 333 -3.81 13.53 -32.11
N ARG A 334 -4.21 14.23 -31.05
CA ARG A 334 -4.97 15.50 -31.11
C ARG A 334 -4.08 16.75 -31.17
N TYR A 335 -2.76 16.61 -31.22
CA TYR A 335 -1.85 17.74 -31.30
C TYR A 335 -2.11 18.64 -32.51
N LEU A 336 -2.41 18.06 -33.68
CA LEU A 336 -2.73 18.83 -34.89
C LEU A 336 -4.04 19.62 -34.76
N GLU A 337 -5.02 19.09 -34.04
CA GLU A 337 -6.28 19.79 -33.72
C GLU A 337 -5.99 20.98 -32.81
N ALA A 338 -5.20 20.75 -31.76
CA ALA A 338 -4.70 21.78 -30.85
C ALA A 338 -3.97 22.93 -31.59
N GLN A 339 -3.02 22.61 -32.48
CA GLN A 339 -2.27 23.63 -33.23
C GLN A 339 -3.16 24.48 -34.13
N LYS A 340 -4.20 23.91 -34.74
CA LYS A 340 -5.20 24.68 -35.51
C LYS A 340 -5.94 25.67 -34.62
N LEU A 341 -6.35 25.25 -33.42
CA LEU A 341 -7.02 26.12 -32.45
C LEU A 341 -6.11 27.25 -31.97
N LEU A 342 -4.81 26.98 -31.73
CA LEU A 342 -3.83 28.01 -31.39
C LEU A 342 -3.77 29.11 -32.46
N ALA A 343 -3.63 28.73 -33.73
CA ALA A 343 -3.57 29.69 -34.83
C ALA A 343 -4.86 30.53 -34.94
N ILE A 344 -6.02 29.90 -34.70
CA ILE A 344 -7.31 30.61 -34.67
C ILE A 344 -7.34 31.65 -33.56
N TYR A 345 -6.99 31.27 -32.33
CA TYR A 345 -7.03 32.19 -31.18
C TYR A 345 -6.02 33.33 -31.32
N GLN A 346 -4.82 33.06 -31.86
CA GLN A 346 -3.85 34.10 -32.20
C GLN A 346 -4.43 35.12 -33.19
N GLY A 347 -5.11 34.66 -34.24
CA GLY A 347 -5.79 35.54 -35.20
C GLY A 347 -6.90 36.38 -34.56
N LYS A 348 -7.69 35.79 -33.64
CA LYS A 348 -8.75 36.51 -32.91
C LYS A 348 -8.20 37.62 -32.02
N ILE A 349 -7.09 37.38 -31.32
CA ILE A 349 -6.42 38.38 -30.47
C ILE A 349 -5.87 39.53 -31.33
N GLN A 350 -5.24 39.24 -32.47
CA GLN A 350 -4.68 40.25 -33.38
C GLN A 350 -5.76 41.19 -33.96
N GLY A 351 -7.01 40.72 -34.09
CA GLY A 351 -8.12 41.51 -34.60
C GLY A 351 -8.77 42.47 -33.58
N ILE A 352 -8.41 42.38 -32.30
CA ILE A 352 -9.07 43.14 -31.21
C ILE A 352 -8.23 44.31 -30.67
N VAL A 353 -6.90 44.22 -30.71
CA VAL A 353 -6.03 45.21 -30.04
C VAL A 353 -5.51 46.25 -31.04
N ASP A 354 -5.47 47.52 -30.63
CA ASP A 354 -4.76 48.59 -31.34
C ASP A 354 -3.37 48.08 -31.78
N PRO A 355 -3.04 48.06 -33.09
CA PRO A 355 -2.01 47.19 -33.65
C PRO A 355 -0.60 47.47 -33.17
N LYS A 356 -0.35 48.53 -32.40
CA LYS A 356 0.98 48.85 -31.87
C LYS A 356 1.16 48.37 -30.42
N SER A 357 0.35 48.87 -29.48
CA SER A 357 0.47 48.51 -28.07
C SER A 357 0.21 47.02 -27.82
N GLY A 358 -0.75 46.43 -28.54
CA GLY A 358 -1.02 44.99 -28.48
C GLY A 358 0.14 44.12 -28.95
N LYS A 359 0.83 44.52 -30.03
CA LYS A 359 2.00 43.79 -30.53
C LYS A 359 3.18 43.87 -29.56
N LEU A 360 3.39 45.02 -28.92
CA LEU A 360 4.43 45.19 -27.91
C LEU A 360 4.16 44.32 -26.68
N ILE A 361 2.93 44.32 -26.16
CA ILE A 361 2.53 43.51 -24.99
C ILE A 361 2.62 42.02 -25.31
N GLU A 362 2.15 41.59 -26.48
CA GLU A 362 2.22 40.18 -26.87
C GLU A 362 3.68 39.73 -27.09
N GLY A 363 4.49 40.55 -27.76
CA GLY A 363 5.92 40.29 -27.92
C GLY A 363 6.62 40.15 -26.56
N ALA A 364 6.31 41.04 -25.62
CA ALA A 364 6.83 40.95 -24.25
C ALA A 364 6.47 39.64 -23.56
N LYS A 365 5.20 39.21 -23.65
CA LYS A 365 4.73 37.94 -23.07
C LYS A 365 5.47 36.74 -23.66
N GLN A 366 5.76 36.74 -24.95
CA GLN A 366 6.51 35.66 -25.61
C GLN A 366 7.96 35.57 -25.11
N PHE A 367 8.66 36.71 -24.98
CA PHE A 367 10.02 36.73 -24.43
C PHE A 367 10.03 36.30 -22.96
N ALA A 368 9.06 36.76 -22.16
CA ALA A 368 8.90 36.35 -20.76
C ALA A 368 8.64 34.85 -20.61
N LEU A 369 7.79 34.27 -21.47
CA LEU A 369 7.52 32.83 -21.47
C LEU A 369 8.79 32.04 -21.80
N ALA A 370 9.53 32.46 -22.84
CA ALA A 370 10.80 31.83 -23.21
C ALA A 370 11.83 31.92 -22.06
N ALA A 371 11.90 33.06 -21.37
CA ALA A 371 12.78 33.26 -20.23
C ALA A 371 12.39 32.34 -19.05
N ALA A 372 11.10 32.23 -18.75
CA ALA A 372 10.59 31.36 -17.69
C ALA A 372 10.86 29.88 -17.98
N GLN A 373 10.64 29.44 -19.21
CA GLN A 373 10.94 28.07 -19.65
C GLN A 373 12.44 27.78 -19.57
N ALA A 374 13.29 28.68 -20.06
CA ALA A 374 14.74 28.54 -19.99
C ALA A 374 15.29 28.56 -18.55
N SER A 375 14.55 29.16 -17.60
CA SER A 375 14.92 29.20 -16.18
C SER A 375 14.65 27.90 -15.42
N GLN A 376 13.89 26.96 -15.99
CA GLN A 376 13.55 25.70 -15.33
C GLN A 376 14.77 24.80 -15.18
N ASN A 377 14.76 23.92 -14.18
CA ASN A 377 15.79 22.90 -13.93
C ASN A 377 17.22 23.45 -13.71
N PRO A 378 17.45 24.40 -12.77
CA PRO A 378 18.81 24.80 -12.38
C PRO A 378 19.58 23.62 -11.74
N PRO A 379 20.93 23.68 -11.66
CA PRO A 379 21.79 24.83 -11.93
C PRO A 379 22.05 25.05 -13.43
N HIS A 380 22.15 26.32 -13.84
CA HIS A 380 22.49 26.72 -15.21
C HIS A 380 23.87 27.36 -15.27
N THR A 381 24.52 27.26 -16.44
CA THR A 381 25.81 27.91 -16.69
C THR A 381 25.66 29.43 -16.69
N GLU A 382 26.78 30.13 -16.50
CA GLU A 382 26.83 31.59 -16.65
C GLU A 382 26.24 32.06 -18.00
N THR A 383 26.59 31.36 -19.09
CA THR A 383 26.11 31.67 -20.44
C THR A 383 24.59 31.53 -20.56
N GLN A 384 24.00 30.49 -19.96
CA GLN A 384 22.56 30.28 -19.93
C GLN A 384 21.86 31.36 -19.09
N TRP A 385 22.37 31.68 -17.91
CA TRP A 385 21.81 32.75 -17.08
C TRP A 385 21.83 34.12 -17.77
N ARG A 386 22.91 34.46 -18.49
CA ARG A 386 22.98 35.68 -19.31
C ARG A 386 21.92 35.69 -20.42
N GLN A 387 21.71 34.54 -21.08
CA GLN A 387 20.69 34.44 -22.12
C GLN A 387 19.27 34.60 -21.54
N ILE A 388 19.00 34.04 -20.38
CA ILE A 388 17.73 34.20 -19.67
C ILE A 388 17.52 35.66 -19.25
N ALA A 389 18.54 36.31 -18.69
CA ALA A 389 18.49 37.73 -18.34
C ALA A 389 18.18 38.59 -19.57
N LYS A 390 18.81 38.28 -20.71
CA LYS A 390 18.54 38.96 -21.99
C LYS A 390 17.10 38.80 -22.45
N LEU A 391 16.49 37.62 -22.29
CA LEU A 391 15.09 37.42 -22.64
C LEU A 391 14.16 38.27 -21.76
N TRP A 392 14.41 38.32 -20.44
CA TRP A 392 13.66 39.19 -19.54
C TRP A 392 13.85 40.68 -19.86
N SER A 393 15.08 41.12 -20.15
CA SER A 393 15.34 42.52 -20.52
C SER A 393 14.65 42.91 -21.83
N THR A 394 14.64 42.01 -22.83
CA THR A 394 13.91 42.25 -24.08
C THR A 394 12.39 42.30 -23.86
N ALA A 395 11.85 41.46 -22.96
CA ALA A 395 10.43 41.55 -22.60
C ALA A 395 10.09 42.91 -21.96
N ILE A 396 10.95 43.40 -21.06
CA ILE A 396 10.78 44.71 -20.40
C ILE A 396 10.85 45.85 -21.43
N GLU A 397 11.84 45.83 -22.33
CA GLU A 397 12.01 46.84 -23.37
C GLU A 397 10.76 46.96 -24.27
N GLN A 398 10.12 45.84 -24.61
CA GLN A 398 8.87 45.88 -25.37
C GLN A 398 7.75 46.60 -24.61
N LEU A 399 7.62 46.38 -23.30
CA LEU A 399 6.61 47.01 -22.46
C LEU A 399 6.87 48.50 -22.22
N GLU A 400 8.14 48.90 -22.11
CA GLU A 400 8.55 50.31 -21.96
C GLU A 400 8.17 51.16 -23.18
N ASN A 401 8.04 50.54 -24.35
CA ASN A 401 7.63 51.22 -25.58
C ASN A 401 6.11 51.48 -25.67
N VAL A 402 5.32 50.98 -24.72
CA VAL A 402 3.87 51.24 -24.64
C VAL A 402 3.64 52.62 -24.04
N ARG A 403 3.00 53.51 -24.80
CA ARG A 403 2.80 54.92 -24.39
C ARG A 403 1.64 55.07 -23.41
N VAL A 404 1.67 56.12 -22.58
CA VAL A 404 0.65 56.36 -21.54
C VAL A 404 -0.76 56.55 -22.10
N GLU A 405 -0.87 57.04 -23.34
CA GLU A 405 -2.14 57.24 -24.03
C GLU A 405 -2.67 55.97 -24.72
N GLU A 406 -1.83 54.93 -24.84
CA GLU A 406 -2.23 53.68 -25.50
C GLU A 406 -3.12 52.84 -24.55
N PRO A 407 -4.22 52.24 -25.05
CA PRO A 407 -5.15 51.47 -24.22
C PRO A 407 -4.53 50.33 -23.40
N GLY A 408 -3.35 49.83 -23.81
CA GLY A 408 -2.61 48.77 -23.13
C GLY A 408 -1.64 49.24 -22.03
N TYR A 409 -1.53 50.55 -21.78
CA TYR A 409 -0.51 51.09 -20.86
C TYR A 409 -0.59 50.50 -19.44
N VAL A 410 -1.79 50.43 -18.86
CA VAL A 410 -1.98 49.92 -17.49
C VAL A 410 -1.58 48.45 -17.38
N GLU A 411 -1.89 47.64 -18.40
CA GLU A 411 -1.45 46.25 -18.47
C GLU A 411 0.07 46.16 -18.58
N ALA A 412 0.67 46.96 -19.48
CA ALA A 412 2.11 47.00 -19.68
C ALA A 412 2.86 47.36 -18.39
N GLN A 413 2.40 48.34 -17.62
CA GLN A 413 3.01 48.71 -16.33
C GLN A 413 2.94 47.59 -15.29
N LYS A 414 1.85 46.83 -15.22
CA LYS A 414 1.73 45.67 -14.31
C LYS A 414 2.72 44.56 -14.68
N LEU A 415 2.82 44.25 -15.98
CA LEU A 415 3.76 43.26 -16.48
C LEU A 415 5.21 43.70 -16.27
N LEU A 416 5.50 44.98 -16.49
CA LEU A 416 6.82 45.57 -16.34
C LEU A 416 7.34 45.42 -14.90
N ALA A 417 6.53 45.72 -13.89
CA ALA A 417 6.91 45.50 -12.48
C ALA A 417 7.22 44.01 -12.18
N THR A 418 6.42 43.11 -12.75
CA THR A 418 6.63 41.66 -12.60
C THR A 418 7.92 41.21 -13.28
N TYR A 419 8.18 41.68 -14.50
CA TYR A 419 9.33 41.26 -15.29
C TYR A 419 10.64 41.84 -14.75
N GLN A 420 10.63 43.07 -14.24
CA GLN A 420 11.76 43.67 -13.53
C GLN A 420 12.14 42.86 -12.28
N THR A 421 11.13 42.41 -11.51
CA THR A 421 11.35 41.53 -10.35
C THR A 421 12.00 40.21 -10.78
N ASN A 422 11.49 39.59 -11.84
CA ASN A 422 12.04 38.34 -12.36
C ASN A 422 13.47 38.51 -12.88
N LEU A 423 13.76 39.60 -13.60
CA LEU A 423 15.11 39.92 -14.06
C LEU A 423 16.09 40.04 -12.88
N GLY A 424 15.72 40.78 -11.82
CA GLY A 424 16.58 40.93 -10.63
C GLY A 424 16.89 39.59 -9.93
N ILE A 425 15.92 38.65 -9.91
CA ILE A 425 16.15 37.30 -9.41
C ILE A 425 17.17 36.56 -10.29
N ILE A 426 17.04 36.65 -11.62
CA ILE A 426 17.96 36.02 -12.57
C ILE A 426 19.37 36.61 -12.47
N GLU A 427 19.50 37.93 -12.35
CA GLU A 427 20.78 38.60 -12.16
C GLU A 427 21.47 38.18 -10.86
N THR A 428 20.70 38.03 -9.78
CA THR A 428 21.22 37.50 -8.50
C THR A 428 21.75 36.07 -8.65
N ARG A 429 21.05 35.22 -9.42
CA ARG A 429 21.49 33.85 -9.71
C ARG A 429 22.73 33.81 -10.60
N LEU A 430 22.78 34.66 -11.62
CA LEU A 430 23.93 34.83 -12.49
C LEU A 430 25.17 35.22 -11.68
N GLN A 431 25.03 36.21 -10.78
CA GLN A 431 26.11 36.64 -9.92
C GLN A 431 26.61 35.51 -9.01
N ALA A 432 25.69 34.78 -8.38
CA ALA A 432 26.03 33.62 -7.54
C ALA A 432 26.79 32.54 -8.32
N GLU A 433 26.39 32.27 -9.56
CA GLU A 433 27.06 31.32 -10.45
C GLU A 433 28.48 31.79 -10.79
N THR A 434 28.65 33.03 -11.25
CA THR A 434 29.98 33.57 -11.61
C THR A 434 30.93 33.62 -10.41
N GLU A 435 30.46 34.04 -9.23
CA GLU A 435 31.24 34.03 -7.99
C GLU A 435 31.66 32.62 -7.57
N SER A 436 30.75 31.65 -7.70
CA SER A 436 30.99 30.26 -7.33
C SER A 436 31.98 29.59 -8.29
N GLN A 437 31.86 29.85 -9.60
CA GLN A 437 32.84 29.40 -10.59
C GLN A 437 34.23 29.99 -10.35
N SER A 438 34.31 31.30 -10.04
CA SER A 438 35.57 31.96 -9.70
C SER A 438 36.19 31.34 -8.44
N SER A 439 35.39 31.09 -7.41
CA SER A 439 35.83 30.46 -6.16
C SER A 439 36.38 29.05 -6.40
N LEU A 440 35.68 28.24 -7.21
CA LEU A 440 36.13 26.89 -7.56
C LEU A 440 37.43 26.92 -8.37
N LYS A 441 37.56 27.86 -9.32
CA LYS A 441 38.78 28.04 -10.11
C LYS A 441 39.97 28.39 -9.20
N GLN A 442 39.81 29.36 -8.31
CA GLN A 442 40.85 29.76 -7.36
C GLN A 442 41.25 28.62 -6.42
N ALA A 443 40.28 27.86 -5.90
CA ALA A 443 40.55 26.70 -5.07
C ALA A 443 41.36 25.63 -5.84
N ASN A 444 41.01 25.37 -7.11
CA ASN A 444 41.77 24.45 -7.96
C ASN A 444 43.21 24.92 -8.22
N GLU A 445 43.42 26.20 -8.49
CA GLU A 445 44.77 26.77 -8.65
C GLU A 445 45.61 26.62 -7.37
N GLN A 446 45.00 26.86 -6.21
CA GLN A 446 45.66 26.64 -4.91
C GLN A 446 46.00 25.16 -4.67
N ILE A 447 45.07 24.25 -4.99
CA ILE A 447 45.30 22.80 -4.90
C ILE A 447 46.45 22.37 -5.81
N GLN A 448 46.47 22.85 -7.06
CA GLN A 448 47.55 22.53 -8.01
C GLN A 448 48.90 23.05 -7.52
N SER A 449 48.95 24.28 -6.98
CA SER A 449 50.17 24.83 -6.38
C SER A 449 50.66 23.99 -5.19
N LEU A 450 49.74 23.55 -4.33
CA LEU A 450 50.04 22.71 -3.17
C LEU A 450 50.59 21.33 -3.59
N ILE A 451 50.07 20.75 -4.68
CA ILE A 451 50.55 19.47 -5.22
C ILE A 451 51.93 19.62 -5.85
N ALA A 452 52.17 20.71 -6.59
CA ALA A 452 53.42 20.94 -7.29
C ALA A 452 54.59 21.23 -6.33
N ALA A 453 54.34 21.94 -5.22
CA ALA A 453 55.35 22.32 -4.25
C ALA A 453 54.80 22.28 -2.81
N PRO A 454 54.65 21.10 -2.19
CA PRO A 454 54.11 20.98 -0.85
C PRO A 454 55.07 21.56 0.21
N PRO A 455 54.59 22.44 1.12
CA PRO A 455 55.41 22.92 2.24
C PRO A 455 55.99 21.78 3.09
N SER A 456 57.26 21.89 3.44
CA SER A 456 57.91 20.96 4.38
C SER A 456 57.50 21.18 5.84
N ASP A 457 57.05 22.40 6.18
CA ASP A 457 56.52 22.74 7.50
C ASP A 457 55.04 22.31 7.63
N PRO A 458 54.71 21.42 8.59
CA PRO A 458 53.33 20.96 8.81
C PRO A 458 52.34 22.08 9.11
N GLN A 459 52.72 23.12 9.85
CA GLN A 459 51.81 24.22 10.20
C GLN A 459 51.43 25.03 8.97
N ARG A 460 52.43 25.36 8.13
CA ARG A 460 52.20 26.03 6.85
C ARG A 460 51.35 25.18 5.89
N PHE A 461 51.57 23.87 5.85
CA PHE A 461 50.76 22.94 5.04
C PHE A 461 49.28 22.96 5.48
N GLN A 462 49.02 22.86 6.78
CA GLN A 462 47.66 22.93 7.33
C GLN A 462 46.99 24.28 7.05
N GLY A 463 47.73 25.40 7.18
CA GLY A 463 47.23 26.74 6.88
C GLY A 463 46.80 26.90 5.42
N GLN A 464 47.56 26.35 4.47
CA GLN A 464 47.20 26.38 3.04
C GLN A 464 45.94 25.55 2.76
N ILE A 465 45.81 24.36 3.36
CA ILE A 465 44.57 23.57 3.24
C ILE A 465 43.37 24.30 3.83
N GLN A 466 43.54 24.98 4.98
CA GLN A 466 42.47 25.76 5.58
C GLN A 466 42.05 26.94 4.67
N GLY A 467 43.00 27.57 3.98
CA GLY A 467 42.71 28.58 2.95
C GLY A 467 41.84 28.03 1.82
N ILE A 468 42.17 26.85 1.31
CA ILE A 468 41.38 26.16 0.28
C ILE A 468 39.97 25.85 0.80
N ILE A 469 39.84 25.35 2.03
CA ILE A 469 38.54 25.08 2.67
C ILE A 469 37.70 26.37 2.76
N ASN A 470 38.30 27.47 3.19
CA ASN A 470 37.61 28.76 3.30
C ASN A 470 37.11 29.23 1.92
N GLN A 471 37.91 29.05 0.86
CA GLN A 471 37.52 29.38 -0.51
C GLN A 471 36.40 28.47 -1.03
N LEU A 472 36.45 27.16 -0.74
CA LEU A 472 35.41 26.23 -1.16
C LEU A 472 34.08 26.47 -0.45
N ASN A 473 34.11 26.99 0.79
CA ASN A 473 32.90 27.35 1.55
C ASN A 473 32.16 28.57 0.98
N THR A 474 32.77 29.39 0.10
CA THR A 474 32.07 30.52 -0.55
C THR A 474 31.23 30.09 -1.74
N ILE A 475 31.37 28.83 -2.20
CA ILE A 475 30.59 28.27 -3.31
C ILE A 475 29.14 28.05 -2.86
N LYS A 476 28.21 28.77 -3.51
CA LYS A 476 26.79 28.78 -3.11
C LYS A 476 26.04 27.54 -3.61
N PRO A 477 25.10 26.96 -2.84
CA PRO A 477 24.20 25.93 -3.32
C PRO A 477 23.39 26.38 -4.54
N GLY A 478 23.06 25.44 -5.44
CA GLY A 478 22.29 25.74 -6.66
C GLY A 478 23.10 26.34 -7.81
N THR A 479 24.44 26.32 -7.71
CA THR A 479 25.37 26.68 -8.79
C THR A 479 25.98 25.44 -9.43
N THR A 480 26.51 25.56 -10.66
CA THR A 480 27.14 24.41 -11.35
C THR A 480 28.45 24.00 -10.67
N ALA A 481 29.11 24.93 -9.98
CA ALA A 481 30.33 24.69 -9.22
C ALA A 481 30.11 23.94 -7.90
N TYR A 482 28.87 23.90 -7.38
CA TYR A 482 28.58 23.37 -6.06
C TYR A 482 28.93 21.89 -5.86
N PRO A 483 28.55 20.95 -6.76
CA PRO A 483 28.85 19.54 -6.55
C PRO A 483 30.36 19.24 -6.45
N GLU A 484 31.16 19.82 -7.34
CA GLU A 484 32.62 19.65 -7.32
C GLU A 484 33.24 20.38 -6.13
N GLY A 485 32.75 21.58 -5.80
CA GLY A 485 33.17 22.32 -4.62
C GLY A 485 32.99 21.51 -3.33
N GLN A 486 31.85 20.84 -3.16
CA GLN A 486 31.59 19.97 -2.01
C GLN A 486 32.49 18.73 -1.98
N ARG A 487 32.78 18.14 -3.15
CA ARG A 487 33.73 17.03 -3.26
C ARG A 487 35.12 17.45 -2.81
N LEU A 488 35.63 18.57 -3.32
CA LEU A 488 36.95 19.10 -2.95
C LEU A 488 37.00 19.49 -1.48
N LEU A 489 35.91 20.04 -0.93
CA LEU A 489 35.80 20.42 0.46
C LEU A 489 35.96 19.19 1.37
N ALA A 490 35.26 18.09 1.06
CA ALA A 490 35.37 16.85 1.81
C ALA A 490 36.79 16.25 1.76
N LEU A 491 37.45 16.31 0.59
CA LEU A 491 38.83 15.86 0.43
C LEU A 491 39.81 16.71 1.24
N ALA A 492 39.69 18.04 1.19
CA ALA A 492 40.52 18.96 1.95
C ALA A 492 40.34 18.78 3.46
N GLN A 493 39.10 18.63 3.94
CA GLN A 493 38.81 18.34 5.36
C GLN A 493 39.39 17.00 5.80
N LYS A 494 39.32 15.96 4.96
CA LYS A 494 39.94 14.66 5.26
C LYS A 494 41.45 14.80 5.35
N ARG A 495 42.07 15.57 4.46
CA ARG A 495 43.52 15.79 4.44
C ARG A 495 44.01 16.57 5.65
N LEU A 496 43.21 17.49 6.17
CA LEU A 496 43.55 18.27 7.38
C LEU A 496 43.51 17.42 8.67
N LYS A 497 42.81 16.28 8.66
CA LYS A 497 42.71 15.33 9.79
C LYS A 497 43.82 14.26 9.79
N GLN A 498 44.55 14.13 8.68
CA GLN A 498 45.71 13.24 8.54
C GLN A 498 46.97 14.03 8.90
#